data_AF-A0A9D5TR71-F1
#
_entry.id   AF-A0A9D5TR71-F1
#
_cell.length_a   1.000
_cell.length_b   1.000
_cell.length_c   1.000
_cell.angle_alpha   90.00
_cell.angle_beta   90.00
_cell.angle_gamma   90.00
#
_symmetry.space_group_name_H-M   'P 1'
#
loop_
_entity.id
_entity.type
_entity.pdbx_description
1 polymer ?
#
loop_
_entity_poly.entity_id
_entity_poly.type
_entity_poly.pdbx_seq_one_letter_code
_entity_poly.pdbx_strand_id
1 'polypeptide(L)'
;MDNTFVIETAKKIGIEKIGFCSAKKFKSEYKSVIAALFCYYSGDEEGANLSKYCYGLDYHKVVKNILEKLAKKLNLKEYEIFCDTGKNNDRLIAYESGLGFFGLNSLLICDEYGSFFFIGYIFCNENFEYSNPDTRECKKCGECIKKCPANAILGDFKIDVPKCLSEITQKKGEHTEDEKNLIIQNNTVFGCDICQNVCPHNQNIEKTKFKEFSQNLVSKLDYDEIFSMSNKEFMNKYGNRAFSWRGKKVLERNLLYINEK
;
A
#
# COMPACT_ATOMS: atom_id res chain seq x y z
N MET A 1 -5.31 -5.88 28.20
CA MET A 1 -6.41 -6.47 27.40
C MET A 1 -5.85 -7.75 26.82
N ASP A 2 -6.62 -8.84 26.78
CA ASP A 2 -6.11 -10.11 26.25
C ASP A 2 -5.94 -10.03 24.73
N ASN A 3 -4.77 -10.44 24.23
CA ASN A 3 -4.46 -10.49 22.79
C ASN A 3 -5.45 -11.39 22.05
N THR A 4 -5.87 -12.51 22.65
CA THR A 4 -6.80 -13.47 22.01
C THR A 4 -8.14 -12.82 21.73
N PHE A 5 -8.69 -12.09 22.71
CA PHE A 5 -9.91 -11.31 22.54
C PHE A 5 -9.81 -10.29 21.39
N VAL A 6 -8.67 -9.58 21.27
CA VAL A 6 -8.45 -8.64 20.17
C VAL A 6 -8.43 -9.34 18.82
N ILE A 7 -7.66 -10.43 18.71
CA ILE A 7 -7.53 -11.21 17.48
C ILE A 7 -8.88 -11.76 17.03
N GLU A 8 -9.66 -12.35 17.95
CA GLU A 8 -10.99 -12.87 17.63
C GLU A 8 -11.97 -11.78 17.22
N THR A 9 -11.91 -10.62 17.86
CA THR A 9 -12.73 -9.46 17.50
C THR A 9 -12.37 -8.92 16.11
N ALA A 10 -11.07 -8.87 15.80
CA ALA A 10 -10.56 -8.46 14.49
C ALA A 10 -10.99 -9.43 13.38
N LYS A 11 -10.91 -10.75 13.62
CA LYS A 11 -11.38 -11.77 12.68
C LYS A 11 -12.87 -11.64 12.34
N LYS A 12 -13.71 -11.31 13.32
CA LYS A 12 -15.17 -11.09 13.11
C LYS A 12 -15.49 -9.93 12.16
N ILE A 13 -14.53 -9.04 11.89
CA ILE A 13 -14.67 -7.92 10.94
C ILE A 13 -13.72 -8.05 9.73
N GLY A 14 -13.17 -9.25 9.50
CA GLY A 14 -12.38 -9.58 8.31
C GLY A 14 -10.88 -9.30 8.40
N ILE A 15 -10.36 -8.87 9.56
CA ILE A 15 -8.91 -8.69 9.76
C ILE A 15 -8.31 -10.03 10.17
N GLU A 16 -7.56 -10.66 9.28
CA GLU A 16 -6.92 -11.97 9.55
C GLU A 16 -5.49 -11.85 10.08
N LYS A 17 -4.86 -10.68 9.88
CA LYS A 17 -3.47 -10.40 10.28
C LYS A 17 -3.42 -9.20 11.20
N ILE A 18 -3.07 -9.45 12.46
CA ILE A 18 -2.97 -8.45 13.52
C ILE A 18 -1.79 -8.79 14.44
N GLY A 19 -1.09 -7.77 14.91
CA GLY A 19 0.11 -7.90 15.72
C GLY A 19 0.24 -6.74 16.69
N PHE A 20 1.11 -6.90 17.68
CA PHE A 20 1.22 -5.96 18.80
C PHE A 20 2.67 -5.59 19.06
N CYS A 21 2.95 -4.31 19.25
CA CYS A 21 4.28 -3.86 19.65
C CYS A 21 4.21 -2.67 20.61
N SER A 22 5.37 -2.29 21.18
CA SER A 22 5.44 -1.12 22.05
C SER A 22 5.37 0.18 21.24
N ALA A 23 4.57 1.14 21.69
CA ALA A 23 4.50 2.46 21.07
C ALA A 23 5.70 3.37 21.42
N LYS A 24 6.54 2.99 22.39
CA LYS A 24 7.65 3.83 22.90
C LYS A 24 8.57 4.40 21.83
N LYS A 25 8.88 3.61 20.78
CA LYS A 25 9.77 4.03 19.68
C LYS A 25 9.09 4.95 18.66
N PHE A 26 7.76 5.01 18.64
CA PHE A 26 6.98 5.63 17.57
C PHE A 26 6.16 6.84 18.04
N LYS A 27 5.60 6.76 19.25
CA LYS A 27 4.77 7.80 19.86
C LYS A 27 4.64 7.54 21.37
N SER A 28 5.56 8.13 22.14
CA SER A 28 5.79 7.80 23.56
C SER A 28 4.64 8.12 24.52
N GLU A 29 3.65 8.92 24.08
CA GLU A 29 2.44 9.20 24.86
C GLU A 29 1.47 8.01 24.93
N TYR A 30 1.65 7.01 24.05
CA TYR A 30 0.92 5.75 24.07
C TYR A 30 1.80 4.60 24.56
N LYS A 31 1.18 3.54 25.08
CA LYS A 31 1.90 2.35 25.56
C LYS A 31 2.14 1.33 24.46
N SER A 32 1.11 1.09 23.63
CA SER A 32 1.08 -0.03 22.70
C SER A 32 0.56 0.36 21.33
N VAL A 33 0.88 -0.48 20.35
CA VAL A 33 0.36 -0.41 18.99
C VAL A 33 -0.36 -1.72 18.68
N ILE A 34 -1.55 -1.62 18.09
CA ILE A 34 -2.24 -2.73 17.42
C ILE A 34 -2.06 -2.48 15.91
N ALA A 35 -1.26 -3.29 15.23
CA ALA A 35 -1.05 -3.18 13.78
C ALA A 35 -1.81 -4.28 13.04
N ALA A 36 -2.30 -4.00 11.84
CA ALA A 36 -3.04 -4.95 11.02
C ALA A 36 -2.67 -4.82 9.53
N LEU A 37 -2.77 -5.96 8.81
CA LEU A 37 -2.54 -6.02 7.36
C LEU A 37 -3.86 -6.24 6.62
N PHE A 38 -4.04 -5.53 5.52
CA PHE A 38 -5.24 -5.56 4.69
C PHE A 38 -4.87 -5.94 3.26
N CYS A 39 -5.05 -7.20 2.87
CA CYS A 39 -4.76 -7.66 1.51
C CYS A 39 -5.56 -6.85 0.49
N TYR A 40 -4.92 -6.40 -0.58
CA TYR A 40 -5.57 -5.67 -1.69
C TYR A 40 -5.46 -6.39 -3.03
N TYR A 41 -4.75 -7.52 -3.10
CA TYR A 41 -4.56 -8.25 -4.35
C TYR A 41 -5.91 -8.71 -4.91
N SER A 42 -6.28 -8.26 -6.11
CA SER A 42 -7.53 -8.63 -6.78
C SER A 42 -7.32 -9.50 -8.02
N GLY A 43 -6.06 -9.85 -8.32
CA GLY A 43 -5.62 -10.50 -9.54
C GLY A 43 -4.77 -9.58 -10.41
N ASP A 44 -4.33 -10.13 -11.53
CA ASP A 44 -3.65 -9.40 -12.60
C ASP A 44 -4.67 -9.02 -13.68
N GLU A 45 -4.59 -7.78 -14.16
CA GLU A 45 -5.47 -7.23 -15.19
C GLU A 45 -4.63 -6.88 -16.42
N GLU A 46 -4.98 -7.46 -17.57
CA GLU A 46 -4.27 -7.22 -18.82
C GLU A 46 -4.45 -5.76 -19.27
N GLY A 47 -3.35 -5.13 -19.71
CA GLY A 47 -3.39 -3.74 -20.17
C GLY A 47 -3.65 -2.70 -19.09
N ALA A 48 -3.59 -3.07 -17.81
CA ALA A 48 -3.68 -2.13 -16.70
C ALA A 48 -2.57 -1.06 -16.80
N ASN A 49 -2.94 0.19 -16.52
CA ASN A 49 -2.02 1.32 -16.46
C ASN A 49 -2.01 1.99 -15.09
N LEU A 50 -2.70 1.41 -14.11
CA LEU A 50 -2.60 1.75 -12.70
C LEU A 50 -1.89 0.62 -11.96
N SER A 51 -1.19 0.97 -10.88
CA SER A 51 -0.72 -0.01 -9.92
C SER A 51 -1.89 -0.66 -9.17
N LYS A 52 -1.76 -1.93 -8.81
CA LYS A 52 -2.78 -2.74 -8.13
C LYS A 52 -3.30 -2.12 -6.84
N TYR A 53 -2.46 -1.37 -6.11
CA TYR A 53 -2.89 -0.70 -4.88
C TYR A 53 -3.95 0.40 -5.14
N CYS A 54 -4.10 0.82 -6.39
CA CYS A 54 -5.04 1.86 -6.82
C CYS A 54 -6.38 1.35 -7.34
N TYR A 55 -6.54 0.03 -7.54
CA TYR A 55 -7.72 -0.52 -8.24
C TYR A 55 -9.02 -0.35 -7.46
N GLY A 56 -8.97 -0.60 -6.16
CA GLY A 56 -10.12 -0.55 -5.27
C GLY A 56 -10.49 0.86 -4.83
N LEU A 57 -11.24 0.94 -3.74
CA LEU A 57 -11.48 2.19 -3.03
C LEU A 57 -10.20 2.67 -2.34
N ASP A 58 -10.13 3.97 -2.07
CA ASP A 58 -9.04 4.63 -1.36
C ASP A 58 -8.79 3.99 0.00
N TYR A 59 -7.67 3.27 0.08
CA TYR A 59 -7.31 2.45 1.23
C TYR A 59 -7.18 3.25 2.52
N HIS A 60 -6.78 4.52 2.45
CA HIS A 60 -6.69 5.39 3.62
C HIS A 60 -8.03 5.50 4.35
N LYS A 61 -9.13 5.62 3.58
CA LYS A 61 -10.49 5.74 4.13
C LYS A 61 -11.01 4.39 4.58
N VAL A 62 -10.78 3.35 3.78
CA VAL A 62 -11.24 1.98 4.07
C VAL A 62 -10.58 1.44 5.34
N VAL A 63 -9.25 1.47 5.42
CA VAL A 63 -8.47 0.96 6.55
C VAL A 63 -8.81 1.72 7.84
N LYS A 64 -8.85 3.06 7.79
CA LYS A 64 -9.24 3.87 8.96
C LYS A 64 -10.65 3.53 9.45
N ASN A 65 -11.63 3.37 8.56
CA ASN A 65 -12.99 3.00 8.93
C ASN A 65 -13.07 1.58 9.55
N ILE A 66 -12.31 0.63 9.03
CA ILE A 66 -12.29 -0.74 9.58
C ILE A 66 -11.63 -0.74 10.98
N LEU A 67 -10.50 -0.05 11.15
CA LEU A 67 -9.83 0.07 12.45
C LEU A 67 -10.66 0.85 13.47
N GLU A 68 -11.43 1.84 13.04
CA GLU A 68 -12.36 2.58 13.91
C GLU A 68 -13.48 1.66 14.44
N LYS A 69 -13.98 0.75 13.60
CA LYS A 69 -14.92 -0.29 14.04
C LYS A 69 -14.27 -1.26 15.03
N LEU A 70 -13.00 -1.61 14.83
CA LEU A 70 -12.24 -2.45 15.75
C LEU A 70 -12.10 -1.76 17.11
N ALA A 71 -11.60 -0.51 17.14
CA ALA A 71 -11.40 0.26 18.36
C ALA A 71 -12.70 0.37 19.19
N LYS A 72 -13.83 0.64 18.52
CA LYS A 72 -15.16 0.66 19.15
C LYS A 72 -15.57 -0.69 19.74
N LYS A 73 -15.37 -1.78 19.00
CA LYS A 73 -15.69 -3.15 19.49
C LYS A 73 -14.82 -3.56 20.68
N LEU A 74 -13.60 -3.05 20.75
CA LEU A 74 -12.67 -3.26 21.86
C LEU A 74 -12.92 -2.32 23.04
N ASN A 75 -13.79 -1.32 22.88
CA ASN A 75 -14.02 -0.24 23.84
C ASN A 75 -12.73 0.50 24.25
N LEU A 76 -11.84 0.75 23.28
CA LEU A 76 -10.64 1.55 23.51
C LEU A 76 -11.04 2.98 23.89
N LYS A 77 -10.43 3.53 24.95
CA LYS A 77 -10.80 4.86 25.47
C LYS A 77 -10.03 5.99 24.82
N GLU A 78 -8.71 5.82 24.73
CA GLU A 78 -7.77 6.81 24.19
C GLU A 78 -6.96 6.13 23.10
N TYR A 79 -7.22 6.48 21.85
CA TYR A 79 -6.53 5.90 20.72
C TYR A 79 -6.42 6.85 19.53
N GLU A 80 -5.41 6.61 18.69
CA GLU A 80 -5.25 7.27 17.40
C GLU A 80 -5.02 6.23 16.30
N ILE A 81 -5.70 6.41 15.15
CA ILE A 81 -5.65 5.49 14.01
C ILE A 81 -4.88 6.11 12.86
N PHE A 82 -3.99 5.32 12.27
CA PHE A 82 -3.16 5.73 11.15
C PHE A 82 -3.11 4.67 10.06
N CYS A 83 -2.86 5.17 8.85
CA CYS A 83 -2.60 4.41 7.62
C CYS A 83 -1.98 5.39 6.63
N ASP A 84 -0.71 5.18 6.27
CA ASP A 84 0.15 5.93 5.33
C ASP A 84 0.40 7.42 5.65
N THR A 85 -0.62 8.16 6.06
CA THR A 85 -0.55 9.61 6.33
C THR A 85 0.05 9.96 7.69
N GLY A 86 0.68 9.01 8.38
CA GLY A 86 1.32 9.20 9.69
C GLY A 86 2.73 9.80 9.58
N LYS A 87 3.34 10.14 10.73
CA LYS A 87 4.76 10.52 10.79
C LYS A 87 5.70 9.31 10.90
N ASN A 88 5.17 8.15 11.27
CA ASN A 88 5.94 6.95 11.51
C ASN A 88 6.08 6.12 10.23
N ASN A 89 7.04 5.19 10.23
CA ASN A 89 7.16 4.22 9.15
C ASN A 89 6.26 3.02 9.42
N ASP A 90 5.13 2.95 8.70
CA ASP A 90 4.13 1.89 8.83
C ASP A 90 4.73 0.49 8.67
N ARG A 91 5.68 0.32 7.74
CA ARG A 91 6.37 -0.97 7.52
C ARG A 91 7.19 -1.37 8.75
N LEU A 92 7.84 -0.42 9.42
CA LEU A 92 8.60 -0.71 10.64
C LEU A 92 7.66 -1.06 11.81
N ILE A 93 6.52 -0.37 11.94
CA ILE A 93 5.51 -0.71 12.94
C ILE A 93 4.99 -2.13 12.74
N ALA A 94 4.66 -2.49 11.49
CA ALA A 94 4.20 -3.84 11.16
C ALA A 94 5.29 -4.90 11.40
N TYR A 95 6.55 -4.62 11.06
CA TYR A 95 7.69 -5.49 11.37
C TYR A 95 7.87 -5.72 12.89
N GLU A 96 7.88 -4.65 13.69
CA GLU A 96 7.99 -4.75 15.16
C GLU A 96 6.75 -5.41 15.79
N SER A 97 5.63 -5.44 15.07
CA SER A 97 4.41 -6.16 15.43
C SER A 97 4.40 -7.62 14.95
N GLY A 98 5.51 -8.13 14.40
CA GLY A 98 5.63 -9.53 13.96
C GLY A 98 4.81 -9.86 12.72
N LEU A 99 4.41 -8.86 11.93
CA LEU A 99 3.50 -9.06 10.78
C LEU A 99 4.21 -9.42 9.47
N GLY A 100 5.53 -9.39 9.43
CA GLY A 100 6.30 -9.76 8.25
C GLY A 100 7.77 -9.38 8.37
N PHE A 101 8.49 -9.53 7.26
CA PHE A 101 9.93 -9.25 7.14
C PHE A 101 10.21 -8.40 5.89
N PHE A 102 11.36 -7.73 5.86
CA PHE A 102 11.69 -6.84 4.73
C PHE A 102 12.23 -7.63 3.52
N GLY A 103 11.78 -7.24 2.33
CA GLY A 103 12.32 -7.69 1.05
C GLY A 103 13.45 -6.78 0.54
N LEU A 104 14.30 -7.27 -0.36
CA LEU A 104 15.32 -6.44 -1.03
C LEU A 104 14.74 -5.22 -1.75
N ASN A 105 13.46 -5.26 -2.15
CA ASN A 105 12.71 -4.13 -2.72
C ASN A 105 12.21 -3.12 -1.67
N SER A 106 12.65 -3.22 -0.41
CA SER A 106 12.23 -2.41 0.74
C SER A 106 10.78 -2.64 1.20
N LEU A 107 9.97 -3.44 0.51
CA LEU A 107 8.60 -3.75 0.94
C LEU A 107 8.59 -4.74 2.10
N LEU A 108 7.54 -4.67 2.92
CA LEU A 108 7.27 -5.70 3.91
C LEU A 108 6.59 -6.89 3.22
N ILE A 109 6.97 -8.11 3.60
CA ILE A 109 6.48 -9.36 3.05
C ILE A 109 5.94 -10.22 4.19
N CYS A 110 4.79 -10.85 3.96
CA CYS A 110 4.27 -11.94 4.80
C CYS A 110 3.83 -13.11 3.92
N ASP A 111 3.78 -14.32 4.47
CA ASP A 111 3.54 -15.52 3.66
C ASP A 111 2.14 -15.56 3.04
N GLU A 112 1.13 -15.02 3.75
CA GLU A 112 -0.26 -15.11 3.30
C GLU A 112 -0.61 -14.12 2.19
N TYR A 113 -0.02 -12.93 2.21
CA TYR A 113 -0.36 -11.85 1.27
C TYR A 113 0.80 -11.46 0.36
N GLY A 114 1.96 -12.11 0.50
CA GLY A 114 3.19 -11.65 -0.13
C GLY A 114 3.49 -10.23 0.31
N SER A 115 3.53 -9.27 -0.61
CA SER A 115 3.63 -7.83 -0.33
C SER A 115 2.38 -7.04 -0.75
N PHE A 116 1.27 -7.71 -1.08
CA PHE A 116 0.05 -7.07 -1.59
C PHE A 116 -0.94 -6.72 -0.46
N PHE A 117 -0.49 -5.92 0.51
CA PHE A 117 -1.33 -5.45 1.60
C PHE A 117 -1.10 -4.00 1.96
N PHE A 118 -2.13 -3.36 2.50
CA PHE A 118 -2.02 -2.09 3.22
C PHE A 118 -1.71 -2.33 4.69
N ILE A 119 -1.07 -1.37 5.33
CA ILE A 119 -0.78 -1.38 6.76
C ILE A 119 -1.64 -0.32 7.42
N GLY A 120 -2.32 -0.69 8.49
CA GLY A 120 -2.98 0.25 9.37
C GLY A 120 -2.69 -0.10 10.82
N TYR A 121 -2.69 0.90 11.69
CA TYR A 121 -2.37 0.69 13.10
C TYR A 121 -3.10 1.65 14.02
N ILE A 122 -3.26 1.22 15.27
CA ILE A 122 -3.92 1.93 16.35
C ILE A 122 -2.91 2.13 17.48
N PHE A 123 -2.60 3.37 17.83
CA PHE A 123 -1.93 3.68 19.10
C PHE A 123 -2.95 3.66 20.23
N CYS A 124 -2.62 3.05 21.37
CA CYS A 124 -3.53 2.95 22.50
C CYS A 124 -2.78 2.74 23.83
N ASN A 125 -3.51 2.83 24.95
CA ASN A 125 -2.96 2.81 26.32
C ASN A 125 -3.17 1.48 27.07
N GLU A 126 -3.75 0.50 26.38
CA GLU A 126 -3.92 -0.86 26.80
C GLU A 126 -2.58 -1.61 26.75
N ASN A 127 -2.36 -2.48 27.74
CA ASN A 127 -1.21 -3.37 27.78
C ASN A 127 -1.53 -4.66 27.01
N PHE A 128 -0.56 -5.11 26.22
CA PHE A 128 -0.57 -6.35 25.43
C PHE A 128 0.74 -7.10 25.64
N GLU A 129 0.72 -8.39 25.33
CA GLU A 129 1.94 -9.13 25.08
C GLU A 129 2.44 -8.78 23.67
N TYR A 130 3.67 -8.30 23.57
CA TYR A 130 4.20 -7.87 22.28
C TYR A 130 4.67 -9.05 21.44
N SER A 131 4.42 -8.94 20.13
CA SER A 131 4.87 -9.89 19.14
C SER A 131 6.40 -9.78 18.98
N ASN A 132 7.05 -10.90 18.70
CA ASN A 132 8.43 -10.86 18.24
C ASN A 132 8.44 -10.54 16.73
N PRO A 133 9.43 -9.78 16.23
CA PRO A 133 9.62 -9.63 14.81
C PRO A 133 9.73 -10.99 14.12
N ASP A 134 9.25 -11.03 12.88
CA ASP A 134 9.30 -12.24 12.06
C ASP A 134 10.77 -12.66 11.83
N THR A 135 11.05 -13.95 12.00
CA THR A 135 12.40 -14.51 11.83
C THR A 135 12.68 -14.94 10.38
N ARG A 136 11.66 -14.95 9.53
CA ARG A 136 11.81 -15.21 8.09
C ARG A 136 12.56 -14.06 7.42
N GLU A 137 13.20 -14.37 6.29
CA GLU A 137 13.94 -13.40 5.51
C GLU A 137 13.60 -13.49 4.02
N CYS A 138 13.91 -12.41 3.31
CA CYS A 138 13.88 -12.40 1.85
C CYS A 138 14.72 -13.55 1.28
N LYS A 139 14.22 -14.22 0.24
CA LYS A 139 14.97 -15.22 -0.54
C LYS A 139 16.25 -14.68 -1.21
N LYS A 140 16.47 -13.36 -1.19
CA LYS A 140 17.64 -12.67 -1.77
C LYS A 140 17.91 -13.03 -3.25
N CYS A 141 16.86 -13.32 -4.03
CA CYS A 141 16.97 -13.71 -5.44
C CYS A 141 17.44 -12.58 -6.39
N GLY A 142 17.29 -11.32 -5.97
CA GLY A 142 17.70 -10.14 -6.74
C GLY A 142 16.80 -9.78 -7.93
N GLU A 143 15.70 -10.49 -8.19
CA GLU A 143 14.83 -10.24 -9.34
C GLU A 143 14.20 -8.84 -9.33
N CYS A 144 13.79 -8.35 -8.16
CA CYS A 144 13.27 -7.00 -8.03
C CYS A 144 14.29 -5.92 -8.40
N ILE A 145 15.57 -6.14 -8.08
CA ILE A 145 16.67 -5.22 -8.43
C ILE A 145 16.90 -5.25 -9.94
N LYS A 146 17.09 -6.45 -10.51
CA LYS A 146 17.36 -6.64 -11.95
C LYS A 146 16.24 -6.11 -12.85
N LYS A 147 14.99 -6.18 -12.39
CA LYS A 147 13.80 -5.82 -13.18
C LYS A 147 13.29 -4.41 -12.88
N CYS A 148 13.89 -3.67 -11.94
CA CYS A 148 13.50 -2.30 -11.67
C CYS A 148 13.84 -1.42 -12.89
N PRO A 149 12.84 -0.85 -13.61
CA PRO A 149 13.11 -0.15 -14.86
C PRO A 149 13.98 1.10 -14.67
N ALA A 150 13.89 1.72 -13.50
CA ALA A 150 14.63 2.94 -13.17
C ALA A 150 15.92 2.69 -12.35
N ASN A 151 16.30 1.42 -12.12
CA ASN A 151 17.41 1.04 -11.24
C ASN A 151 17.34 1.71 -9.85
N ALA A 152 16.12 1.90 -9.34
CA ALA A 152 15.88 2.60 -8.08
C ALA A 152 16.17 1.74 -6.85
N ILE A 153 16.13 0.40 -6.97
CA ILE A 153 16.36 -0.50 -5.84
C ILE A 153 17.87 -0.75 -5.73
N LEU A 154 18.47 -0.28 -4.63
CA LEU A 154 19.92 -0.27 -4.43
C LEU A 154 20.47 -1.56 -3.81
N GLY A 155 19.59 -2.47 -3.36
CA GLY A 155 19.97 -3.58 -2.49
C GLY A 155 19.97 -3.18 -1.02
N ASP A 156 20.25 -4.13 -0.12
CA ASP A 156 20.30 -3.91 1.33
C ASP A 156 19.09 -3.17 1.90
N PHE A 157 17.89 -3.51 1.40
CA PHE A 157 16.60 -2.93 1.81
C PHE A 157 16.43 -1.43 1.51
N LYS A 158 17.28 -0.85 0.64
CA LYS A 158 17.29 0.57 0.26
C LYS A 158 16.75 0.82 -1.14
N ILE A 159 16.16 2.00 -1.30
CA ILE A 159 15.62 2.50 -2.56
C ILE A 159 15.99 3.98 -2.74
N ASP A 160 16.40 4.34 -3.96
CA ASP A 160 16.55 5.72 -4.43
C ASP A 160 15.16 6.24 -4.84
N VAL A 161 14.44 6.82 -3.88
CA VAL A 161 13.02 7.22 -4.04
C VAL A 161 12.79 8.15 -5.23
N PRO A 162 13.59 9.21 -5.47
CA PRO A 162 13.43 10.08 -6.64
C PRO A 162 13.48 9.36 -7.99
N LYS A 163 14.21 8.24 -8.09
CA LYS A 163 14.25 7.42 -9.32
C LYS A 163 13.09 6.44 -9.43
N CYS A 164 12.38 6.14 -8.35
CA CYS A 164 11.33 5.14 -8.37
C CYS A 164 10.23 5.54 -9.36
N LEU A 165 9.86 4.65 -10.29
CA LEU A 165 8.77 4.91 -11.24
C LEU A 165 7.43 5.21 -10.55
N SER A 166 7.21 4.61 -9.37
CA SER A 166 6.04 4.94 -8.55
C SER A 166 6.06 6.40 -8.06
N GLU A 167 7.24 6.94 -7.70
CA GLU A 167 7.38 8.36 -7.33
C GLU A 167 7.28 9.27 -8.55
N ILE A 168 7.97 8.92 -9.64
CA ILE A 168 7.96 9.68 -10.91
C ILE A 168 6.52 9.87 -11.41
N THR A 169 5.71 8.80 -11.45
CA THR A 169 4.31 8.91 -11.91
C THR A 169 3.46 9.85 -11.05
N GLN A 170 3.83 10.10 -9.79
CA GLN A 170 3.09 10.95 -8.84
C GLN A 170 3.65 12.38 -8.72
N LYS A 171 4.90 12.58 -9.16
CA LYS A 171 5.60 13.86 -9.15
C LYS A 171 4.82 14.91 -9.94
N LYS A 172 4.69 16.13 -9.40
CA LYS A 172 4.10 17.28 -10.10
C LYS A 172 5.14 18.00 -10.96
N GLY A 173 4.68 18.70 -11.98
CA GLY A 173 5.53 19.49 -12.88
C GLY A 173 6.00 18.69 -14.09
N GLU A 174 7.02 19.20 -14.77
CA GLU A 174 7.58 18.56 -15.94
C GLU A 174 8.50 17.40 -15.57
N HIS A 175 8.55 16.41 -16.45
CA HIS A 175 9.45 15.27 -16.37
C HIS A 175 10.65 15.50 -17.27
N THR A 176 11.80 15.00 -16.84
CA THR A 176 12.95 14.80 -17.74
C THR A 176 12.58 13.80 -18.84
N GLU A 177 13.35 13.79 -19.93
CA GLU A 177 13.11 12.85 -21.02
C GLU A 177 13.24 11.39 -20.56
N ASP A 178 14.15 11.11 -19.63
CA ASP A 178 14.31 9.78 -19.03
C ASP A 178 13.08 9.38 -18.19
N GLU A 179 12.56 10.29 -17.36
CA GLU A 179 11.34 10.07 -16.58
C GLU A 179 10.12 9.83 -17.49
N LYS A 180 10.00 10.58 -18.58
CA LYS A 180 8.97 10.40 -19.62
C LYS A 180 9.11 9.02 -20.27
N ASN A 181 10.30 8.65 -20.71
CA ASN A 181 10.58 7.35 -21.34
C ASN A 181 10.25 6.17 -20.42
N LEU A 182 10.53 6.27 -19.12
CA LEU A 182 10.17 5.23 -18.15
C LEU A 182 8.65 5.01 -18.07
N ILE A 183 7.85 6.09 -18.04
CA ILE A 183 6.38 6.01 -18.05
C ILE A 183 5.89 5.34 -19.35
N ILE A 184 6.41 5.80 -20.47
CA ILE A 184 6.08 5.36 -21.82
C ILE A 184 6.36 3.87 -22.03
N GLN A 185 7.54 3.40 -21.65
CA GLN A 185 7.99 2.02 -21.86
C GLN A 185 7.25 1.02 -20.96
N ASN A 186 6.81 1.46 -19.78
CA ASN A 186 6.14 0.59 -18.80
C ASN A 186 4.61 0.76 -18.79
N ASN A 187 4.05 1.60 -19.67
CA ASN A 187 2.61 1.86 -19.79
C ASN A 187 1.93 2.13 -18.44
N THR A 188 2.54 2.95 -17.58
CA THR A 188 2.03 3.23 -16.23
C THR A 188 1.67 4.70 -16.04
N VAL A 189 0.41 4.94 -15.68
CA VAL A 189 -0.16 6.26 -15.39
C VAL A 189 0.00 6.62 -13.91
N PHE A 190 -0.07 5.66 -12.99
CA PHE A 190 0.07 5.93 -11.56
C PHE A 190 0.57 4.71 -10.77
N GLY A 191 1.71 4.86 -10.10
CA GLY A 191 2.35 3.79 -9.35
C GLY A 191 3.19 2.84 -10.22
N CYS A 192 3.77 1.80 -9.59
CA CYS A 192 4.51 0.75 -10.29
C CYS A 192 4.57 -0.53 -9.44
N ASP A 193 4.23 -1.67 -10.03
CA ASP A 193 4.22 -2.97 -9.33
C ASP A 193 5.34 -3.92 -9.76
N ILE A 194 6.26 -3.52 -10.65
CA ILE A 194 7.21 -4.44 -11.27
C ILE A 194 8.04 -5.19 -10.21
N CYS A 195 8.53 -4.48 -9.19
CA CYS A 195 9.30 -5.10 -8.11
C CYS A 195 8.49 -6.07 -7.22
N GLN A 196 7.16 -5.96 -7.22
CA GLN A 196 6.25 -6.89 -6.57
C GLN A 196 5.93 -8.08 -7.48
N ASN A 197 5.57 -7.81 -8.74
CA ASN A 197 5.16 -8.84 -9.70
C ASN A 197 6.25 -9.88 -9.96
N VAL A 198 7.53 -9.47 -9.93
CA VAL A 198 8.66 -10.40 -10.12
C VAL A 198 9.12 -11.09 -8.82
N CYS A 199 8.53 -10.72 -7.67
CA CYS A 199 8.96 -11.26 -6.37
C CYS A 199 8.44 -12.69 -6.18
N PRO A 200 9.30 -13.68 -5.88
CA PRO A 200 8.88 -15.06 -5.66
C PRO A 200 8.05 -15.27 -4.37
N HIS A 201 7.93 -14.25 -3.51
CA HIS A 201 7.00 -14.28 -2.38
C HIS A 201 5.57 -13.85 -2.76
N ASN A 202 5.37 -13.31 -3.97
CA ASN A 202 4.07 -12.92 -4.51
C ASN A 202 3.48 -13.98 -5.45
N GLN A 203 4.07 -15.18 -5.48
CA GLN A 203 3.53 -16.30 -6.25
C GLN A 203 2.38 -16.94 -5.49
N ASN A 204 1.26 -17.23 -6.18
CA ASN A 204 0.08 -17.92 -5.64
C ASN A 204 -0.58 -17.21 -4.44
N ILE A 205 -0.59 -15.87 -4.42
CA ILE A 205 -1.31 -15.11 -3.41
C ILE A 205 -2.81 -15.16 -3.66
N GLU A 206 -3.59 -15.44 -2.61
CA GLU A 206 -5.04 -15.44 -2.69
C GLU A 206 -5.59 -14.01 -2.92
N LYS A 207 -6.68 -13.93 -3.67
CA LYS A 207 -7.39 -12.66 -3.85
C LYS A 207 -7.98 -12.18 -2.52
N THR A 208 -8.00 -10.87 -2.36
CA THR A 208 -8.53 -10.20 -1.18
C THR A 208 -9.99 -10.55 -0.90
N LYS A 209 -10.30 -10.74 0.39
CA LYS A 209 -11.67 -10.90 0.90
C LYS A 209 -12.37 -9.57 1.17
N PHE A 210 -11.64 -8.45 1.13
CA PHE A 210 -12.22 -7.12 1.33
C PHE A 210 -12.97 -6.68 0.06
N LYS A 211 -14.28 -6.45 0.19
CA LYS A 211 -15.15 -6.05 -0.94
C LYS A 211 -14.70 -4.72 -1.54
N GLU A 212 -14.23 -3.82 -0.69
CA GLU A 212 -13.71 -2.50 -1.05
C GLU A 212 -12.49 -2.57 -1.98
N PHE A 213 -11.76 -3.69 -1.99
CA PHE A 213 -10.57 -3.91 -2.82
C PHE A 213 -10.77 -4.98 -3.90
N SER A 214 -11.96 -5.58 -4.01
CA SER A 214 -12.29 -6.61 -4.99
C SER A 214 -13.46 -6.26 -5.91
N GLN A 215 -14.23 -5.21 -5.61
CA GLN A 215 -15.40 -4.79 -6.39
C GLN A 215 -15.22 -3.40 -6.99
N ASN A 216 -15.90 -3.14 -8.11
CA ASN A 216 -15.86 -1.87 -8.83
C ASN A 216 -14.41 -1.39 -9.10
N LEU A 217 -13.56 -2.30 -9.57
CA LEU A 217 -12.15 -2.04 -9.77
C LEU A 217 -11.91 -1.10 -10.96
N VAL A 218 -10.89 -0.26 -10.85
CA VAL A 218 -10.41 0.59 -11.94
C VAL A 218 -8.93 0.29 -12.13
N SER A 219 -8.61 -0.57 -13.09
CA SER A 219 -7.24 -0.96 -13.41
C SER A 219 -6.60 -0.13 -14.53
N LYS A 220 -7.43 0.56 -15.30
CA LYS A 220 -7.03 1.37 -16.44
C LYS A 220 -7.76 2.71 -16.46
N LEU A 221 -7.02 3.78 -16.71
CA LEU A 221 -7.58 5.08 -17.08
C LEU A 221 -7.51 5.24 -18.60
N ASP A 222 -8.62 5.68 -19.19
CA ASP A 222 -8.73 5.97 -20.61
C ASP A 222 -8.32 7.43 -20.91
N TYR A 223 -7.63 7.64 -22.03
CA TYR A 223 -7.14 8.96 -22.42
C TYR A 223 -8.29 9.92 -22.72
N ASP A 224 -9.18 9.56 -23.63
CA ASP A 224 -10.26 10.44 -24.08
C ASP A 224 -11.22 10.76 -22.92
N GLU A 225 -11.52 9.75 -22.09
CA GLU A 225 -12.34 9.94 -20.91
C GLU A 225 -11.75 11.00 -19.96
N ILE A 226 -10.48 10.84 -19.55
CA ILE A 226 -9.86 11.73 -18.56
C ILE A 226 -9.70 13.15 -19.12
N PHE A 227 -9.37 13.30 -20.40
CA PHE A 227 -9.21 14.61 -21.04
C PHE A 227 -10.54 15.35 -21.25
N SER A 228 -11.63 14.63 -21.50
CA SER A 228 -12.97 15.21 -21.65
C SER A 228 -13.59 15.71 -20.33
N MET A 229 -13.15 15.18 -19.19
CA MET A 229 -13.75 15.50 -17.88
C MET A 229 -13.29 16.86 -17.34
N SER A 230 -14.20 17.63 -16.75
CA SER A 230 -13.83 18.71 -15.83
C SER A 230 -13.23 18.16 -14.54
N ASN A 231 -12.53 19.00 -13.77
CA ASN A 231 -12.03 18.60 -12.44
C ASN A 231 -13.16 18.15 -11.51
N LYS A 232 -14.35 18.75 -11.62
CA LYS A 232 -15.52 18.38 -10.81
C LYS A 232 -16.03 16.98 -11.17
N GLU A 233 -16.15 16.68 -12.45
CA GLU A 233 -16.57 15.35 -12.92
C GLU A 233 -15.55 14.27 -12.54
N PHE A 234 -14.26 14.56 -12.68
CA PHE A 234 -13.19 13.67 -12.25
C PHE A 234 -13.29 13.35 -10.75
N MET A 235 -13.48 14.36 -9.90
CA MET A 235 -13.61 14.14 -8.45
C MET A 235 -14.90 13.39 -8.09
N ASN A 236 -16.00 13.63 -8.81
CA ASN A 236 -17.24 12.90 -8.60
C ASN A 236 -17.10 11.40 -8.95
N LYS A 237 -16.38 11.07 -10.03
CA LYS A 237 -16.19 9.67 -10.47
C LYS A 237 -15.07 8.95 -9.72
N TYR A 238 -13.93 9.62 -9.50
CA TYR A 238 -12.69 9.01 -9.03
C TYR A 238 -12.19 9.52 -7.67
N GLY A 239 -12.87 10.48 -7.03
CA GLY A 239 -12.42 11.08 -5.75
C GLY A 239 -12.42 10.11 -4.54
N ASN A 240 -12.94 8.90 -4.73
CA ASN A 240 -12.84 7.80 -3.78
C ASN A 240 -11.73 6.80 -4.11
N ARG A 241 -10.82 7.11 -5.04
CA ARG A 241 -9.69 6.26 -5.43
C ARG A 241 -8.37 6.83 -4.93
N ALA A 242 -7.42 5.94 -4.65
CA ALA A 242 -6.11 6.36 -4.15
C ALA A 242 -5.41 7.29 -5.15
N PHE A 243 -5.43 6.96 -6.45
CA PHE A 243 -4.75 7.73 -7.50
C PHE A 243 -5.27 9.18 -7.70
N SER A 244 -6.44 9.54 -7.14
CA SER A 244 -7.00 10.89 -7.33
C SER A 244 -6.36 11.95 -6.43
N TRP A 245 -5.57 11.56 -5.41
CA TRP A 245 -5.08 12.47 -4.37
C TRP A 245 -4.19 13.61 -4.87
N ARG A 246 -3.47 13.40 -5.99
CA ARG A 246 -2.64 14.42 -6.66
C ARG A 246 -3.43 15.29 -7.66
N GLY A 247 -4.70 14.95 -7.91
CA GLY A 247 -5.55 15.58 -8.90
C GLY A 247 -5.30 15.10 -10.34
N LYS A 248 -6.19 15.52 -11.24
CA LYS A 248 -6.29 15.04 -12.64
C LYS A 248 -5.04 15.33 -13.47
N LYS A 249 -4.37 16.48 -13.27
CA LYS A 249 -3.25 16.96 -14.10
C LYS A 249 -2.08 15.99 -14.21
N VAL A 250 -1.75 15.29 -13.14
CA VAL A 250 -0.66 14.32 -13.13
C VAL A 250 -1.01 13.11 -14.02
N LEU A 251 -2.27 12.68 -13.98
CA LEU A 251 -2.78 11.58 -14.78
C LEU A 251 -2.86 11.95 -16.26
N GLU A 252 -3.39 13.14 -16.59
CA GLU A 252 -3.44 13.67 -17.95
C GLU A 252 -2.05 13.71 -18.58
N ARG A 253 -1.05 14.25 -17.87
CA ARG A 253 0.34 14.30 -18.36
C ARG A 253 0.86 12.90 -18.68
N ASN A 254 0.70 11.94 -17.76
CA ASN A 254 1.23 10.59 -17.96
C ASN A 254 0.47 9.86 -19.09
N LEU A 255 -0.84 10.06 -19.21
CA LEU A 255 -1.65 9.55 -20.31
C LEU A 255 -1.24 10.15 -21.65
N LEU A 256 -0.94 11.45 -21.71
CA LEU A 256 -0.42 12.12 -22.91
C LEU A 256 0.87 11.47 -23.40
N TYR A 257 1.83 11.26 -22.50
CA TYR A 257 3.09 10.59 -22.84
C TYR A 257 2.88 9.21 -23.47
N ILE A 258 1.92 8.44 -22.95
CA ILE A 258 1.61 7.09 -23.44
C ILE A 258 0.90 7.12 -24.80
N ASN A 259 0.06 8.12 -25.09
CA ASN A 259 -0.75 8.17 -26.31
C ASN A 259 -0.09 8.88 -27.50
N GLU A 260 0.85 9.81 -27.27
CA GLU A 260 1.61 10.49 -28.34
C GLU A 260 2.73 9.62 -28.96
N LYS A 261 2.60 8.30 -28.84
CA LYS A 261 3.65 7.32 -29.10
C LYS A 261 3.53 6.69 -30.48
#